data_AF-A0A952HBK1-F1
#
_entry.id   AF-A0A952HBK1-F1
#
_cell.length_a   1.000
_cell.length_b   1.000
_cell.length_c   1.000
_cell.angle_alpha   90.00
_cell.angle_beta   90.00
_cell.angle_gamma   90.00
#
_symmetry.space_group_name_H-M   'P 1'
#
loop_
_entity.id
_entity.type
_entity.pdbx_description
1 polymer ?
#
loop_
_entity_poly.entity_id
_entity_poly.type
_entity_poly.pdbx_seq_one_letter_code
_entity_poly.pdbx_strand_id
1 'polypeptide(L)' 'MAGPVRGTPGWLRETNDRTALSLLLEHGVLTRTRIGELSGLSKPTAAQMVSRLETAGLIHVVGEVSGGRG' A
#
# COMPACT_ATOMS: atom_id res chain seq x y z
N MET A 1 -11.28 20.06 -6.99
CA MET A 1 -12.17 18.96 -6.57
C MET A 1 -12.03 18.82 -5.06
N ALA A 2 -13.13 18.81 -4.31
CA ALA A 2 -13.04 18.65 -2.85
C ALA A 2 -12.58 17.22 -2.52
N GLY A 3 -11.55 17.09 -1.68
CA GLY A 3 -11.07 15.79 -1.19
C GLY A 3 -12.15 15.04 -0.39
N PRO A 4 -11.96 13.74 -0.14
CA PRO A 4 -12.96 12.95 0.56
C PRO A 4 -13.19 13.45 1.99
N VAL A 5 -14.46 13.45 2.40
CA VAL A 5 -14.87 13.89 3.74
C VAL A 5 -14.36 12.92 4.80
N ARG A 6 -13.79 13.43 5.89
CA ARG A 6 -13.29 12.60 7.02
C ARG A 6 -14.38 11.66 7.53
N GLY A 7 -13.99 10.43 7.86
CA GLY A 7 -14.92 9.38 8.31
C GLY A 7 -15.65 8.65 7.18
N THR A 8 -15.48 9.06 5.92
CA THR A 8 -16.04 8.30 4.77
C THR A 8 -15.10 7.17 4.33
N PRO A 9 -15.63 6.13 3.66
CA PRO A 9 -14.80 5.09 3.04
C PRO A 9 -13.77 5.63 2.03
N GLY A 10 -14.09 6.73 1.35
CA GLY A 10 -13.16 7.40 0.44
C GLY A 10 -11.95 7.99 1.17
N TRP A 11 -12.20 8.63 2.31
CA TRP A 11 -11.13 9.22 3.13
C TRP A 11 -10.23 8.15 3.76
N LEU A 12 -10.80 7.05 4.23
CA LEU A 12 -10.02 5.91 4.74
C LEU A 12 -9.13 5.30 3.66
N ARG A 13 -9.64 5.13 2.43
CA ARG A 13 -8.84 4.64 1.30
C ARG A 13 -7.67 5.55 0.99
N GLU A 14 -7.92 6.85 0.90
CA GLU A 14 -6.88 7.84 0.59
C GLU A 14 -5.83 7.93 1.71
N THR A 15 -6.26 7.81 2.98
CA THR A 15 -5.35 7.77 4.13
C THR A 15 -4.48 6.52 4.09
N ASN A 16 -5.05 5.36 3.79
CA ASN A 16 -4.29 4.13 3.64
C ASN A 16 -3.26 4.28 2.50
N ASP A 17 -3.68 4.71 1.32
CA ASP A 17 -2.79 4.84 0.16
C ASP A 17 -1.58 5.75 0.44
N ARG A 18 -1.79 6.84 1.19
CA ARG A 18 -0.70 7.68 1.68
C ARG A 18 0.23 6.92 2.62
N THR A 19 -0.30 6.17 3.58
CA THR A 19 0.52 5.35 4.50
C THR A 19 1.40 4.36 3.75
N ALA A 20 0.89 3.62 2.75
CA ALA A 20 1.75 2.72 1.95
C ALA A 20 2.84 3.47 1.19
N LEU A 21 2.50 4.60 0.57
CA LEU A 21 3.47 5.37 -0.18
C LEU A 21 4.58 5.91 0.74
N SER A 22 4.21 6.43 1.91
CA SER A 22 5.18 6.84 2.94
C SER A 22 6.11 5.71 3.36
N LEU A 23 5.58 4.50 3.62
CA LEU A 23 6.40 3.35 3.97
C LEU A 23 7.40 2.97 2.88
N LEU A 24 7.01 3.06 1.60
CA LEU A 24 7.90 2.80 0.47
C LEU A 24 8.97 3.88 0.33
N LEU A 25 8.66 5.14 0.61
CA LEU A 25 9.63 6.23 0.60
C LEU A 25 10.64 6.12 1.76
N GLU A 26 10.16 5.71 2.94
CA GLU A 26 10.98 5.59 4.15
C GLU A 26 11.88 4.35 4.16
N HIS A 27 11.37 3.21 3.68
CA HIS A 27 12.08 1.93 3.73
C HIS A 27 12.62 1.45 2.37
N GLY A 28 12.25 2.11 1.27
CA GLY A 28 12.59 1.69 -0.08
C GLY A 28 11.74 0.51 -0.56
N VAL A 29 12.37 -0.47 -1.20
CA VAL A 29 11.66 -1.63 -1.77
C VAL A 29 11.06 -2.48 -0.65
N LEU A 30 9.74 -2.65 -0.67
CA LEU A 30 9.01 -3.50 0.27
C LEU A 30 8.16 -4.54 -0.46
N THR A 31 8.03 -5.71 0.15
CA THR A 31 7.04 -6.71 -0.29
C THR A 31 5.64 -6.29 0.12
N ARG A 32 4.61 -6.78 -0.59
CA ARG A 32 3.20 -6.54 -0.25
C ARG A 32 2.87 -6.97 1.19
N THR A 33 3.45 -8.08 1.64
CA THR A 33 3.30 -8.57 3.02
C THR A 33 3.91 -7.59 4.02
N ARG A 34 5.13 -7.09 3.76
CA ARG A 34 5.81 -6.17 4.67
C ARG A 34 5.10 -4.82 4.77
N ILE A 35 4.51 -4.34 3.68
CA ILE A 35 3.64 -3.16 3.70
C ILE A 35 2.44 -3.38 4.62
N GLY A 36 1.80 -4.55 4.59
CA GLY A 36 0.71 -4.88 5.51
C GLY A 36 1.13 -4.91 6.98
N GLU A 37 2.29 -5.53 7.27
CA GLU A 37 2.85 -5.58 8.63
C GLU A 37 3.18 -4.19 9.18
N LEU A 38 3.89 -3.37 8.40
CA LEU A 38 4.33 -2.03 8.81
C LEU A 38 3.18 -1.02 8.91
N SER A 39 2.17 -1.15 8.04
CA SER A 39 0.98 -0.29 8.11
C SER A 39 0.00 -0.69 9.22
N GLY A 40 0.15 -1.89 9.81
CA GLY A 40 -0.82 -2.45 10.76
C GLY A 40 -2.18 -2.79 10.13
N LEU A 41 -2.28 -2.74 8.79
CA LEU A 41 -3.52 -3.01 8.06
C LEU A 41 -3.66 -4.50 7.77
N SER A 42 -4.90 -4.94 7.61
CA SER A 42 -5.17 -6.32 7.20
C SER A 42 -4.56 -6.60 5.81
N LYS A 43 -4.16 -7.85 5.58
CA LYS A 43 -3.63 -8.32 4.28
C LYS A 43 -4.48 -7.88 3.07
N PRO A 44 -5.82 -8.04 3.04
CA PRO A 44 -6.61 -7.59 1.89
C PRO A 44 -6.59 -6.07 1.71
N THR A 45 -6.60 -5.28 2.79
CA THR A 45 -6.53 -3.82 2.71
C THR A 45 -5.18 -3.37 2.16
N ALA A 46 -4.08 -3.96 2.64
CA ALA A 46 -2.74 -3.67 2.15
C ALA A 46 -2.58 -4.05 0.67
N ALA A 47 -3.08 -5.22 0.26
CA ALA A 47 -3.05 -5.63 -1.14
C ALA A 47 -3.83 -4.68 -2.06
N GLN A 48 -5.03 -4.26 -1.65
CA GLN A 48 -5.84 -3.30 -2.41
C GLN A 48 -5.16 -1.93 -2.54
N MET A 49 -4.53 -1.47 -1.46
CA MET A 49 -3.77 -0.22 -1.44
C MET A 49 -2.57 -0.25 -2.39
N VAL A 50 -1.77 -1.31 -2.35
CA VAL A 50 -0.65 -1.49 -3.30
C VAL A 50 -1.18 -1.52 -4.74
N SER A 51 -2.24 -2.30 -5.01
CA SER A 51 -2.84 -2.38 -6.35
C SER A 51 -3.33 -1.02 -6.86
N ARG A 52 -3.89 -0.17 -5.98
CA ARG A 52 -4.28 1.20 -6.36
C ARG A 52 -3.09 2.09 -6.68
N LEU A 53 -2.05 2.08 -5.84
CA LEU A 53 -0.83 2.85 -6.10
C LEU A 53 -0.15 2.41 -7.39
N GLU A 54 -0.15 1.10 -7.67
CA GLU A 54 0.38 0.52 -8.90
C GLU A 54 -0.45 0.95 -10.13
N THR A 55 -1.78 0.87 -10.03
CA THR A 55 -2.70 1.33 -11.09
C THR A 55 -2.58 2.83 -11.35
N ALA A 56 -2.30 3.62 -10.30
CA ALA A 56 -2.05 5.06 -10.41
C ALA A 56 -0.66 5.40 -10.97
N GLY A 57 0.20 4.40 -11.21
CA GLY A 57 1.57 4.59 -11.71
C GLY A 57 2.54 5.19 -10.69
N LEU A 58 2.18 5.19 -9.40
CA LEU A 58 3.02 5.76 -8.33
C LEU A 58 4.10 4.79 -7.87
N ILE A 59 3.86 3.49 -8.06
CA ILE A 59 4.79 2.41 -7.71
C ILE A 59 4.80 1.39 -8.84
N HIS A 60 5.85 0.57 -8.91
CA HIS A 60 5.93 -0.55 -9.84
C HIS A 60 6.58 -1.74 -9.13
N VAL A 61 6.26 -2.94 -9.60
CA VAL A 61 6.90 -4.17 -9.10
C VAL A 61 8.31 -4.25 -9.67
N VAL A 62 9.30 -4.33 -8.78
CA VAL A 62 10.74 -4.41 -9.14
C VAL A 62 11.28 -5.86 -9.15
N GLY A 63 10.42 -6.84 -8.90
CA GLY A 63 10.76 -8.26 -8.89
C GLY A 63 9.85 -9.06 -7.97
N GLU A 64 9.98 -10.38 -8.00
CA GLU A 64 9.31 -11.29 -7.07
C GLU A 64 10.32 -11.86 -6.07
N VAL A 65 10.07 -11.65 -4.78
CA VAL A 65 10.76 -12.41 -3.74
C VAL A 65 10.09 -13.77 -3.68
N SER A 66 10.62 -14.74 -4.43
CA SER A 66 10.25 -16.13 -4.26
C SER A 66 10.55 -16.53 -2.82
N GLY A 67 9.51 -16.62 -1.99
CA GLY A 67 9.64 -17.25 -0.68
C GLY A 67 10.12 -18.67 -0.90
N GLY A 68 11.40 -18.92 -0.66
CA GLY A 68 11.97 -20.25 -0.76
C GLY A 68 11.17 -21.20 0.11
N ARG A 69 10.49 -22.16 -0.51
CA ARG A 69 10.00 -23.33 0.21
C ARG A 69 11.22 -24.20 0.50
N GLY A 70 11.70 -24.13 1.74
CA GLY A 70 12.29 -25.29 2.39
C GLY A 70 11.18 -26.25 2.80
#